data_AF-A0A2I3HIQ9-F1
#
_entry.id   AF-A0A2I3HIQ9-F1
#
_cell.length_a   1.000
_cell.length_b   1.000
_cell.length_c   1.000
_cell.angle_alpha   90.00
_cell.angle_beta   90.00
_cell.angle_gamma   90.00
#
_symmetry.space_group_name_H-M   'P 1'
#
loop_
_entity.id
_entity.type
_entity.pdbx_description
1 polymer ?
#
loop_
_entity_poly.entity_id
_entity_poly.type
_entity_poly.pdbx_seq_one_letter_code
_entity_poly.pdbx_strand_id
1 'polypeptide(L)'
;MSAKPEVGLVREASRQIVAGGSAGLVEICLMHPLDVVKTRFQIQRCATDPNSYKSLVDSFRMIFQMEGLFGFYKGILPPILAETPKRAVKFFTFEQYKKLLGYVSLSPALTFAIAGLGSGLTEAIVVNPFEVVKVGLQANRNTFAEQPSTMGYARQIIKKEGWGLQGLNKGLTATLGRHGVFNMVYFGFYHNVKNMIPVNK
;
A
#
# COMPACT_ATOMS: atom_id res chain seq x y z
N MET A 1 23.89 19.49 35.56
CA MET A 1 23.95 19.30 34.09
C MET A 1 24.00 17.79 33.83
N SER A 2 22.84 17.12 33.69
CA SER A 2 22.76 15.65 33.54
C SER A 2 22.21 15.32 32.16
N ALA A 3 23.12 15.05 31.22
CA ALA A 3 22.81 14.56 29.89
C ALA A 3 22.47 13.06 29.96
N LYS A 4 21.21 12.71 30.24
CA LYS A 4 20.65 11.37 29.94
C LYS A 4 19.18 11.39 29.45
N PRO A 5 18.83 11.98 28.27
CA PRO A 5 17.52 11.73 27.65
C PRO A 5 17.57 10.93 26.33
N GLU A 6 18.72 10.85 25.63
CA GLU A 6 18.79 10.31 24.26
C GLU A 6 18.69 8.78 24.18
N VAL A 7 19.34 8.05 25.11
CA VAL A 7 19.39 6.58 25.08
C VAL A 7 18.01 5.95 25.32
N GLY A 8 17.14 6.61 26.10
CA GLY A 8 15.77 6.15 26.35
C GLY A 8 14.87 6.31 25.12
N LEU A 9 14.98 7.43 24.40
CA LEU A 9 14.19 7.71 23.20
C LEU A 9 14.55 6.76 22.05
N VAL A 10 15.84 6.52 21.81
CA VAL A 10 16.31 5.59 20.77
C VAL A 10 15.84 4.17 21.07
N ARG A 11 15.89 3.74 22.33
CA ARG A 11 15.41 2.42 22.75
C ARG A 11 13.90 2.28 22.53
N GLU A 12 13.11 3.28 22.92
CA GLU A 12 11.65 3.22 22.72
C GLU A 12 11.27 3.26 21.23
N ALA A 13 11.92 4.13 20.44
CA ALA A 13 11.74 4.18 19.00
C ALA A 13 12.09 2.84 18.34
N SER A 14 13.20 2.21 18.72
CA SER A 14 13.58 0.88 18.21
C SER A 14 12.54 -0.19 18.54
N ARG A 15 11.98 -0.18 19.77
CA ARG A 15 10.93 -1.11 20.18
C ARG A 15 9.66 -0.94 19.35
N GLN A 16 9.24 0.31 19.11
CA GLN A 16 8.05 0.62 18.30
C GLN A 16 8.24 0.25 16.83
N ILE A 17 9.43 0.50 16.26
CA ILE A 17 9.75 0.14 14.88
C ILE A 17 9.76 -1.38 14.71
N VAL A 18 10.40 -2.12 15.62
CA VAL A 18 10.43 -3.58 15.55
C VAL A 18 9.04 -4.17 15.74
N ALA A 19 8.27 -3.73 16.75
CA ALA A 19 6.93 -4.23 16.99
C ALA A 19 5.96 -3.89 15.84
N GLY A 20 5.99 -2.65 15.34
CA GLY A 20 5.17 -2.22 14.22
C GLY A 20 5.56 -2.90 12.91
N GLY A 21 6.86 -3.08 12.68
CA GLY A 21 7.39 -3.79 11.51
C GLY A 21 7.04 -5.27 11.51
N SER A 22 7.18 -5.96 12.65
CA SER A 22 6.78 -7.37 12.78
C SER A 22 5.27 -7.56 12.61
N ALA A 23 4.46 -6.66 13.19
CA ALA A 23 3.02 -6.70 13.01
C ALA A 23 2.63 -6.52 11.53
N GLY A 24 3.23 -5.54 10.84
CA GLY A 24 3.00 -5.31 9.41
C GLY A 24 3.44 -6.49 8.54
N LEU A 25 4.56 -7.15 8.87
CA LEU A 25 5.00 -8.34 8.15
C LEU A 25 4.01 -9.50 8.30
N VAL A 26 3.52 -9.75 9.52
CA VAL A 26 2.52 -10.79 9.79
C VAL A 26 1.21 -10.48 9.08
N GLU A 27 0.75 -9.23 9.12
CA GLU A 27 -0.42 -8.76 8.38
C GLU A 27 -0.29 -9.07 6.89
N ILE A 28 0.84 -8.70 6.26
CA ILE A 28 1.10 -8.97 4.85
C ILE A 28 1.08 -10.48 4.60
N CYS A 29 1.80 -11.29 5.37
CA CYS A 29 1.84 -12.74 5.17
C CYS A 29 0.45 -13.39 5.25
N LEU A 30 -0.40 -12.95 6.16
CA LEU A 30 -1.75 -13.51 6.34
C LEU A 30 -2.73 -13.02 5.26
N MET A 31 -2.64 -11.76 4.85
CA MET A 31 -3.59 -11.15 3.91
C MET A 31 -3.19 -11.36 2.44
N HIS A 32 -1.92 -11.63 2.16
CA HIS A 32 -1.41 -11.71 0.79
C HIS A 32 -2.08 -12.79 -0.08
N PRO A 33 -2.46 -13.98 0.42
CA PRO A 33 -3.25 -14.94 -0.36
C PRO A 33 -4.58 -14.37 -0.87
N LEU A 34 -5.29 -13.59 -0.05
CA LEU A 34 -6.54 -12.93 -0.44
C LEU A 34 -6.28 -11.82 -1.47
N ASP A 35 -5.18 -11.07 -1.32
CA ASP A 35 -4.76 -10.07 -2.29
C ASP A 35 -4.49 -10.68 -3.66
N VAL A 36 -3.82 -11.84 -3.73
CA VAL A 36 -3.58 -12.54 -5.00
C VAL A 36 -4.90 -12.91 -5.68
N VAL A 37 -5.82 -13.52 -4.92
CA VAL A 37 -7.14 -13.90 -5.45
C VAL A 37 -7.89 -12.67 -5.94
N LYS A 38 -7.97 -11.60 -5.14
CA LYS A 38 -8.65 -10.35 -5.50
C LYS A 38 -8.06 -9.73 -6.77
N THR A 39 -6.74 -9.57 -6.84
CA THR A 39 -6.07 -8.99 -8.00
C THR A 39 -6.35 -9.77 -9.27
N ARG A 40 -6.28 -11.10 -9.20
CA ARG A 40 -6.52 -11.96 -10.36
C ARG A 40 -7.98 -11.94 -10.81
N PHE A 41 -8.91 -11.91 -9.85
CA PHE A 41 -10.33 -11.78 -10.13
C PHE A 41 -10.65 -10.47 -10.84
N GLN A 42 -10.01 -9.36 -10.42
CA GLN A 42 -10.18 -8.04 -11.03
C GLN A 42 -9.52 -7.90 -12.42
N ILE A 43 -8.42 -8.60 -12.69
CA ILE A 43 -7.71 -8.52 -13.98
C ILE A 43 -8.32 -9.43 -15.04
N GLN A 44 -9.08 -10.44 -14.64
CA GLN A 44 -9.72 -11.36 -15.55
C GLN A 44 -10.63 -10.64 -16.55
N ARG A 45 -10.36 -10.81 -17.85
CA ARG A 45 -11.03 -10.08 -18.93
C ARG A 45 -12.26 -10.77 -19.49
N CYS A 46 -12.34 -12.10 -19.45
CA CYS A 46 -13.42 -12.85 -20.09
C CYS A 46 -13.93 -13.97 -19.18
N ALA A 47 -15.26 -14.05 -19.03
CA ALA A 47 -15.93 -15.13 -18.31
C ALA A 47 -15.96 -16.45 -19.11
N THR A 48 -15.62 -16.39 -20.40
CA THR A 48 -15.58 -17.54 -21.33
C THR A 48 -14.22 -18.24 -21.38
N ASP A 49 -13.20 -17.73 -20.67
CA ASP A 49 -11.92 -18.43 -20.53
C ASP A 49 -12.12 -19.71 -19.71
N PRO A 50 -11.67 -20.90 -20.16
CA PRO A 50 -11.69 -22.12 -19.36
C PRO A 50 -11.04 -21.96 -17.97
N ASN A 51 -10.08 -21.05 -17.86
CA ASN A 51 -9.38 -20.73 -16.61
C ASN A 51 -9.96 -19.48 -15.90
N SER A 52 -11.23 -19.16 -16.16
CA SER A 52 -11.94 -18.09 -15.49
C SER A 52 -12.36 -18.49 -14.08
N TYR A 53 -12.03 -17.65 -13.11
CA TYR A 53 -12.46 -17.79 -11.73
C TYR A 53 -13.96 -17.48 -11.60
N LYS A 54 -14.73 -18.43 -11.06
CA LYS A 54 -16.19 -18.30 -10.90
C LYS A 54 -16.61 -17.84 -9.50
N SER A 55 -15.83 -18.23 -8.50
CA SER A 55 -16.08 -17.90 -7.09
C SER A 55 -14.77 -17.80 -6.32
N LEU A 56 -14.81 -17.22 -5.11
CA LEU A 56 -13.63 -17.13 -4.25
C LEU A 56 -13.03 -18.51 -3.96
N VAL A 57 -13.87 -19.49 -3.61
CA VAL A 57 -13.43 -20.86 -3.29
C VAL A 57 -12.82 -21.54 -4.51
N ASP A 58 -13.42 -21.33 -5.68
CA ASP A 58 -12.91 -21.81 -6.95
C ASP A 58 -11.54 -21.20 -7.27
N SER A 59 -11.34 -19.90 -7.03
CA SER A 59 -10.02 -19.26 -7.16
C SER A 59 -8.96 -19.90 -6.27
N PHE A 60 -9.26 -20.13 -4.99
CA PHE A 60 -8.32 -20.81 -4.09
C PHE A 60 -7.99 -22.22 -4.58
N ARG A 61 -9.00 -23.00 -4.98
CA ARG A 61 -8.80 -24.35 -5.49
C ARG A 61 -7.94 -24.36 -6.75
N MET A 62 -8.26 -23.51 -7.72
CA MET A 62 -7.55 -23.44 -9.00
C MET A 62 -6.09 -23.00 -8.81
N ILE A 63 -5.83 -22.00 -7.97
CA ILE A 63 -4.44 -21.55 -7.69
C ILE A 63 -3.65 -22.69 -7.06
N PHE A 64 -4.22 -23.38 -6.07
CA PHE A 64 -3.54 -24.49 -5.41
C PHE A 64 -3.25 -25.65 -6.39
N GLN A 65 -4.19 -25.99 -7.27
CA GLN A 65 -4.02 -27.08 -8.25
C GLN A 65 -3.03 -26.74 -9.37
N MET A 66 -3.04 -25.50 -9.85
CA MET A 66 -2.23 -25.08 -11.01
C MET A 66 -0.83 -24.61 -10.63
N GLU A 67 -0.67 -23.96 -9.48
CA GLU A 67 0.57 -23.26 -9.09
C GLU A 67 1.12 -23.73 -7.74
N GLY A 68 0.36 -24.53 -7.00
CA GLY A 68 0.72 -24.97 -5.66
C GLY A 68 0.60 -23.88 -4.59
N LEU A 69 1.11 -24.18 -3.39
CA LEU A 69 1.02 -23.30 -2.22
C LEU A 69 1.75 -21.96 -2.42
N PHE A 70 2.86 -21.96 -3.17
CA PHE A 70 3.64 -20.74 -3.45
C PHE A 70 2.95 -19.78 -4.44
N GLY A 71 1.94 -20.25 -5.19
CA GLY A 71 1.10 -19.40 -6.04
C GLY A 71 0.41 -18.27 -5.26
N PHE A 72 0.05 -18.52 -4.00
CA PHE A 72 -0.56 -17.53 -3.11
C PHE A 72 0.39 -16.44 -2.63
N TYR A 73 1.72 -16.64 -2.75
CA TYR A 73 2.75 -15.73 -2.26
C TYR A 73 3.46 -14.95 -3.37
N LYS A 74 2.90 -15.00 -4.58
CA LYS A 74 3.42 -14.26 -5.73
C LYS A 74 3.37 -12.77 -5.52
N GLY A 75 4.50 -12.10 -5.73
CA GLY A 75 4.60 -10.65 -5.59
C GLY A 75 4.48 -10.15 -4.14
N ILE A 76 4.87 -10.95 -3.14
CA ILE A 76 4.87 -10.54 -1.72
C ILE A 76 5.99 -9.55 -1.37
N LEU A 77 7.10 -9.54 -2.11
CA LEU A 77 8.22 -8.65 -1.79
C LEU A 77 7.90 -7.15 -1.99
N PRO A 78 7.26 -6.68 -3.09
CA PRO A 78 6.89 -5.28 -3.22
C PRO A 78 6.10 -4.70 -2.04
N PRO A 79 5.02 -5.32 -1.53
CA PRO A 79 4.31 -4.76 -0.37
C PRO A 79 5.17 -4.76 0.90
N ILE A 80 5.99 -5.79 1.15
CA ILE A 80 6.93 -5.79 2.30
C ILE A 80 7.89 -4.59 2.22
N LEU A 81 8.46 -4.34 1.04
CA LEU A 81 9.40 -3.24 0.84
C LEU A 81 8.72 -1.87 0.85
N ALA A 82 7.46 -1.79 0.42
CA ALA A 82 6.72 -0.53 0.31
C ALA A 82 6.07 -0.11 1.63
N GLU A 83 5.77 -1.03 2.55
CA GLU A 83 4.96 -0.75 3.74
C GLU A 83 5.60 0.29 4.67
N THR A 84 6.90 0.13 4.97
CA THR A 84 7.62 1.09 5.83
C THR A 84 7.78 2.46 5.15
N PRO A 85 8.28 2.57 3.90
CA PRO A 85 8.37 3.86 3.20
C PRO A 85 7.01 4.56 3.06
N LYS A 86 5.95 3.80 2.73
CA LYS A 86 4.58 4.32 2.61
C LYS A 86 4.12 5.01 3.89
N ARG A 87 4.24 4.32 5.03
CA ARG A 87 3.83 4.88 6.34
C ARG A 87 4.70 6.08 6.72
N ALA A 88 6.02 5.99 6.52
CA ALA A 88 6.95 7.07 6.84
C ALA A 88 6.63 8.35 6.05
N VAL A 89 6.46 8.23 4.72
CA VAL A 89 6.12 9.37 3.84
C VAL A 89 4.78 9.95 4.23
N LYS A 90 3.76 9.11 4.49
CA LYS A 90 2.44 9.55 4.90
C LYS A 90 2.50 10.42 6.18
N PHE A 91 3.05 9.89 7.27
CA PHE A 91 3.10 10.62 8.54
C PHE A 91 3.97 11.88 8.46
N PHE A 92 5.12 11.79 7.80
CA PHE A 92 6.01 12.93 7.62
C PHE A 92 5.31 14.06 6.86
N THR A 93 4.77 13.77 5.68
CA THR A 93 4.13 14.77 4.82
C THR A 93 2.88 15.35 5.47
N PHE A 94 2.07 14.52 6.14
CA PHE A 94 0.88 14.98 6.85
C PHE A 94 1.20 16.02 7.93
N GLU A 95 2.23 15.80 8.74
CA GLU A 95 2.63 16.77 9.77
C GLU A 95 3.18 18.07 9.15
N GLN A 96 3.91 17.98 8.03
CA GLN A 96 4.37 19.19 7.34
C GLN A 96 3.20 19.98 6.72
N TYR A 97 2.26 19.30 6.06
CA TYR A 97 1.09 19.97 5.47
C TYR A 97 0.20 20.58 6.54
N LYS A 98 0.01 19.94 7.69
CA LYS A 98 -0.70 20.53 8.83
C LYS A 98 -0.02 21.81 9.33
N LYS A 99 1.31 21.80 9.50
CA LYS A 99 2.06 22.99 9.93
C LYS A 99 1.93 24.13 8.93
N LEU A 100 2.03 23.82 7.63
CA LEU A 100 1.89 24.81 6.56
C LEU A 100 0.49 25.42 6.52
N LEU A 101 -0.55 24.58 6.65
CA LEU A 101 -1.94 25.03 6.68
C LEU A 101 -2.30 25.74 7.98
N GLY A 102 -1.53 25.56 9.06
CA GLY A 102 -1.70 26.31 10.30
C GLY A 102 -1.45 27.83 10.14
N TYR A 103 -0.75 28.25 9.09
CA TYR A 103 -0.60 29.66 8.73
C TYR A 103 -1.82 30.24 8.00
N VAL A 104 -2.74 29.38 7.54
CA VAL A 104 -3.99 29.77 6.89
C VAL A 104 -5.12 29.54 7.89
N SER A 105 -5.90 30.56 8.22
CA SER A 105 -7.00 30.47 9.21
C SER A 105 -8.18 29.64 8.68
N LEU A 106 -7.99 28.34 8.45
CA LEU A 106 -9.00 27.38 8.02
C LEU A 106 -9.64 26.68 9.23
N SER A 107 -10.84 26.13 9.02
CA SER A 107 -11.45 25.27 10.04
C SER A 107 -10.60 24.00 10.26
N PRO A 108 -10.54 23.46 11.49
CA PRO A 108 -9.74 22.27 11.78
C PRO A 108 -10.04 21.09 10.84
N ALA A 109 -11.32 20.85 10.54
CA ALA A 109 -11.74 19.79 9.62
C ALA A 109 -11.14 19.95 8.22
N LEU A 110 -11.13 21.18 7.68
CA LEU A 110 -10.55 21.47 6.36
C LEU A 110 -9.03 21.34 6.38
N THR A 111 -8.38 21.79 7.45
CA THR A 111 -6.92 21.62 7.62
C THR A 111 -6.52 20.15 7.58
N PHE A 112 -7.22 19.28 8.32
CA PHE A 112 -6.95 17.85 8.31
C PHE A 112 -7.28 17.18 6.97
N ALA A 113 -8.36 17.60 6.30
CA ALA A 113 -8.74 17.08 5.00
C ALA A 113 -7.71 17.43 3.92
N ILE A 114 -7.26 18.69 3.84
CA ILE A 114 -6.28 19.16 2.85
C ILE A 114 -4.90 18.58 3.15
N ALA A 115 -4.49 18.51 4.41
CA ALA A 115 -3.26 17.81 4.79
C ALA A 115 -3.31 16.31 4.43
N GLY A 116 -4.47 15.67 4.65
CA GLY A 116 -4.74 14.30 4.24
C GLY A 116 -4.64 14.10 2.72
N LEU A 117 -5.23 15.02 1.94
CA LEU A 117 -5.14 15.02 0.48
C LEU A 117 -3.68 15.10 0.02
N GLY A 118 -2.95 16.12 0.48
CA GLY A 118 -1.54 16.32 0.11
C GLY A 118 -0.68 15.11 0.46
N SER A 119 -0.82 14.60 1.68
CA SER A 119 -0.11 13.41 2.15
C SER A 119 -0.42 12.18 1.28
N GLY A 120 -1.70 11.96 0.94
CA GLY A 120 -2.12 10.86 0.08
C GLY A 120 -1.57 10.94 -1.33
N LEU A 121 -1.47 12.15 -1.90
CA LEU A 121 -0.87 12.36 -3.21
C LEU A 121 0.64 12.06 -3.18
N THR A 122 1.37 12.51 -2.16
CA THR A 122 2.81 12.21 -2.04
C THR A 122 3.06 10.72 -1.80
N GLU A 123 2.23 10.08 -0.96
CA GLU A 123 2.26 8.64 -0.72
C GLU A 123 2.08 7.86 -2.04
N ALA A 124 1.12 8.25 -2.88
CA ALA A 124 0.84 7.58 -4.14
C ALA A 124 2.05 7.57 -5.09
N ILE A 125 2.81 8.67 -5.18
CA ILE A 125 4.01 8.74 -6.04
C ILE A 125 5.06 7.71 -5.61
N VAL A 126 5.23 7.52 -4.30
CA VAL A 126 6.21 6.59 -3.75
C VAL A 126 5.77 5.14 -3.92
N VAL A 127 4.48 4.87 -3.74
CA VAL A 127 3.93 3.51 -3.70
C VAL A 127 3.61 2.95 -5.08
N ASN A 128 3.22 3.79 -6.04
CA ASN A 128 2.79 3.37 -7.37
C ASN A 128 3.76 2.40 -8.09
N PRO A 129 5.08 2.62 -8.14
CA PRO A 129 6.00 1.67 -8.80
C PRO A 129 5.99 0.29 -8.13
N PHE A 130 5.80 0.21 -6.81
CA PHE A 130 5.69 -1.06 -6.09
C PHE A 130 4.36 -1.76 -6.38
N GLU A 131 3.26 -1.01 -6.48
CA GLU A 131 1.93 -1.54 -6.85
C GLU A 131 1.94 -2.14 -8.27
N VAL A 132 2.55 -1.45 -9.25
CA VAL A 132 2.67 -1.96 -10.62
C VAL A 132 3.43 -3.30 -10.65
N VAL A 133 4.55 -3.39 -9.95
CA VAL A 133 5.35 -4.64 -9.87
C VAL A 133 4.57 -5.73 -9.13
N LYS A 134 3.92 -5.43 -7.99
CA LYS A 134 3.07 -6.38 -7.25
C LYS A 134 2.01 -6.97 -8.16
N VAL A 135 1.20 -6.11 -8.78
CA VAL A 135 0.04 -6.51 -9.58
C VAL A 135 0.47 -7.32 -10.80
N GLY A 136 1.56 -6.92 -11.47
CA GLY A 136 2.07 -7.67 -12.61
C GLY A 136 2.59 -9.06 -12.26
N LEU A 137 3.28 -9.21 -11.12
CA LEU A 137 3.70 -10.53 -10.62
C LEU A 137 2.50 -11.39 -10.19
N GLN A 138 1.49 -10.79 -9.56
CA GLN A 138 0.25 -11.49 -9.16
C GLN A 138 -0.59 -11.93 -10.37
N ALA A 139 -0.55 -11.17 -11.47
CA ALA A 139 -1.27 -11.50 -12.70
C ALA A 139 -0.68 -12.72 -13.42
N ASN A 140 0.58 -13.07 -13.19
CA ASN A 140 1.23 -14.23 -13.79
C ASN A 140 0.64 -15.54 -13.22
N ARG A 141 0.08 -16.39 -14.09
CA ARG A 141 -0.57 -17.67 -13.76
C ARG A 141 0.32 -18.90 -13.93
N ASN A 142 1.57 -18.74 -14.36
CA ASN A 142 2.51 -19.86 -14.50
C ASN A 142 2.94 -20.39 -13.13
N THR A 143 3.68 -21.50 -13.07
CA THR A 143 4.25 -21.97 -11.79
C THR A 143 5.16 -20.91 -11.17
N PHE A 144 5.24 -20.87 -9.83
CA PHE A 144 6.10 -19.92 -9.10
C PHE A 144 7.57 -19.94 -9.58
N ALA A 145 8.10 -21.12 -9.94
CA ALA A 145 9.47 -21.30 -10.43
C ALA A 145 9.78 -20.56 -11.75
N GLU A 146 8.77 -20.34 -12.59
CA GLU A 146 8.93 -19.63 -13.87
C GLU A 146 8.77 -18.12 -13.73
N GLN A 147 8.31 -17.66 -12.55
CA GLN A 147 8.09 -16.24 -12.33
C GLN A 147 9.43 -15.50 -12.21
N PRO A 148 9.61 -14.35 -12.88
CA PRO A 148 10.77 -13.52 -12.65
C PRO A 148 10.80 -13.00 -11.20
N SER A 149 12.00 -12.74 -10.70
CA SER A 149 12.18 -12.07 -9.42
C SER A 149 11.56 -10.67 -9.45
N THR A 150 11.24 -10.11 -8.28
CA THR A 150 10.67 -8.76 -8.17
C THR A 150 11.51 -7.71 -8.89
N MET A 151 12.83 -7.74 -8.69
CA MET A 151 13.74 -6.82 -9.36
C MET A 151 13.89 -7.14 -10.85
N GLY A 152 13.86 -8.41 -11.24
CA GLY A 152 13.87 -8.84 -12.63
C GLY A 152 12.67 -8.32 -13.40
N TYR A 153 11.47 -8.43 -12.81
CA TYR A 153 10.23 -7.93 -13.41
C TYR A 153 10.20 -6.41 -13.50
N ALA A 154 10.61 -5.70 -12.44
CA ALA A 154 10.75 -4.24 -12.48
C ALA A 154 11.71 -3.79 -13.59
N ARG A 155 12.87 -4.45 -13.72
CA ARG A 155 13.84 -4.17 -14.79
C ARG A 155 13.28 -4.48 -16.17
N GLN A 156 12.47 -5.52 -16.31
CA GLN A 156 11.80 -5.85 -17.57
C GLN A 156 10.82 -4.74 -17.99
N ILE A 157 10.00 -4.24 -17.06
CA ILE A 157 9.09 -3.12 -17.32
C ILE A 157 9.90 -1.90 -17.77
N ILE A 158 10.92 -1.53 -16.99
CA ILE A 158 11.76 -0.37 -17.30
C ILE A 158 12.39 -0.49 -18.69
N LYS A 159 12.89 -1.68 -19.06
CA LYS A 159 13.51 -1.89 -20.38
C LYS A 159 12.50 -1.86 -21.54
N LYS A 160 11.28 -2.36 -21.34
CA LYS A 160 10.27 -2.47 -22.40
C LYS A 160 9.43 -1.21 -22.55
N GLU A 161 9.02 -0.61 -21.44
CA GLU A 161 7.99 0.45 -21.37
C GLU A 161 8.50 1.73 -20.68
N GLY A 162 9.71 1.69 -20.10
CA GLY A 162 10.34 2.84 -19.45
C GLY A 162 9.85 3.13 -18.03
N TRP A 163 10.32 4.25 -17.49
CA TRP A 163 9.97 4.74 -16.15
C TRP A 163 8.69 5.60 -16.12
N GLY A 164 8.18 5.98 -17.29
CA GLY A 164 7.06 6.91 -17.41
C GLY A 164 5.70 6.31 -17.05
N LEU A 165 4.65 7.07 -17.34
CA LEU A 165 3.25 6.71 -17.08
C LEU A 165 2.75 5.50 -17.88
N GLN A 166 3.51 5.03 -18.87
CA GLN A 166 3.16 3.83 -19.63
C GLN A 166 3.81 2.57 -19.08
N GLY A 167 4.93 2.69 -18.34
CA GLY A 167 5.69 1.58 -17.78
C GLY A 167 5.58 1.50 -16.26
N LEU A 168 6.69 1.75 -15.55
CA LEU A 168 6.74 1.55 -14.08
C LEU A 168 5.77 2.47 -13.30
N ASN A 169 5.38 3.60 -13.88
CA ASN A 169 4.40 4.51 -13.29
C ASN A 169 2.99 4.41 -13.91
N LYS A 170 2.68 3.27 -14.52
CA LYS A 170 1.35 3.03 -15.09
C LYS A 170 0.27 3.10 -14.02
N GLY A 171 -0.81 3.82 -14.34
CA GLY A 171 -1.94 4.01 -13.42
C GLY A 171 -1.74 5.09 -12.36
N LEU A 172 -0.62 5.82 -12.36
CA LEU A 172 -0.32 6.82 -11.32
C LEU A 172 -1.45 7.83 -11.09
N THR A 173 -2.11 8.31 -12.14
CA THR A 173 -3.23 9.27 -12.01
C THR A 173 -4.42 8.67 -11.26
N ALA A 174 -4.74 7.40 -11.51
CA ALA A 174 -5.77 6.68 -10.77
C ALA A 174 -5.34 6.42 -9.31
N THR A 175 -4.07 6.11 -9.09
CA THR A 175 -3.49 5.93 -7.73
C THR A 175 -3.53 7.23 -6.94
N LEU A 176 -3.17 8.36 -7.57
CA LEU A 176 -3.27 9.70 -6.99
C LEU A 176 -4.71 10.03 -6.60
N GLY A 177 -5.66 9.81 -7.52
CA GLY A 177 -7.09 10.00 -7.23
C GLY A 177 -7.56 9.15 -6.05
N ARG A 178 -7.24 7.84 -6.07
CA ARG A 178 -7.62 6.90 -5.00
C ARG A 178 -7.05 7.31 -3.64
N HIS A 179 -5.74 7.52 -3.54
CA HIS A 179 -5.09 7.83 -2.26
C HIS A 179 -5.43 9.24 -1.77
N GLY A 180 -5.46 10.21 -2.68
CA GLY A 180 -5.78 11.59 -2.35
C GLY A 180 -7.19 11.71 -1.78
N VAL A 181 -8.20 11.23 -2.53
CA VAL A 181 -9.61 11.29 -2.09
C VAL A 181 -9.82 10.46 -0.83
N PHE A 182 -9.27 9.24 -0.76
CA PHE A 182 -9.40 8.40 0.43
C PHE A 182 -8.85 9.08 1.68
N ASN A 183 -7.62 9.61 1.64
CA ASN A 183 -7.02 10.25 2.80
C ASN A 183 -7.72 11.57 3.16
N MET A 184 -8.16 12.36 2.17
CA MET A 184 -8.95 13.58 2.41
C MET A 184 -10.23 13.28 3.18
N VAL A 185 -11.02 12.32 2.69
CA VAL A 185 -12.28 11.90 3.32
C VAL A 185 -12.00 11.28 4.68
N TYR A 186 -11.01 10.39 4.79
CA TYR A 186 -10.66 9.71 6.02
C TYR A 186 -10.31 10.69 7.14
N PHE A 187 -9.37 11.62 6.91
CA PHE A 187 -8.93 12.56 7.94
C PHE A 187 -10.00 13.62 8.25
N GLY A 188 -10.72 14.10 7.24
CA GLY A 188 -11.83 15.04 7.43
C GLY A 188 -12.96 14.41 8.24
N PHE A 189 -13.38 13.21 7.89
CA PHE A 189 -14.44 12.49 8.60
C PHE A 189 -14.02 12.08 10.01
N TYR A 190 -12.82 11.50 10.16
CA TYR A 190 -12.27 11.08 11.45
C TYR A 190 -12.28 12.24 12.46
N HIS A 191 -11.86 13.44 12.03
CA HIS A 191 -11.84 14.61 12.91
C HIS A 191 -13.26 15.02 13.37
N ASN A 192 -14.22 15.09 12.43
CA ASN A 192 -15.59 15.47 12.77
C ASN A 192 -16.24 14.45 13.71
N VAL A 193 -16.13 13.16 13.40
CA VAL A 193 -16.72 12.09 14.24
C VAL A 193 -16.05 12.02 15.60
N LYS A 194 -14.73 12.13 15.67
CA LYS A 194 -14.00 12.12 16.95
C LYS A 194 -14.46 13.23 17.90
N ASN A 195 -14.83 14.40 17.36
CA ASN A 195 -15.32 15.51 18.17
C ASN A 195 -16.80 15.35 18.60
N MET A 196 -17.58 14.56 17.87
CA MET A 196 -18.98 14.29 18.20
C MET A 196 -19.15 13.22 19.27
N ILE A 197 -18.21 12.27 19.37
CA ILE A 197 -18.27 11.21 20.37
C ILE A 197 -17.83 11.80 21.72
N PRO A 198 -18.73 11.87 22.72
CA PRO A 198 -18.36 12.37 24.03
C PRO A 198 -17.32 11.46 24.66
N VAL A 199 -16.23 12.05 25.13
CA VAL A 199 -15.26 11.36 25.99
C VAL A 199 -15.89 11.29 27.37
N ASN A 200 -16.84 10.37 27.58
CA ASN A 200 -17.32 10.10 28.93
C ASN A 200 -16.12 9.67 29.79
N LYS A 201 -16.00 10.34 30.95
CA LYS A 201 -14.98 10.11 31.98
C LYS A 201 -15.05 8.69 32.53
#